data_AF-A0A371PB77-F1
#
_entry.id   AF-A0A371PB77-F1
#
_cell.length_a   1.000
_cell.length_b   1.000
_cell.length_c   1.000
_cell.angle_alpha   90.00
_cell.angle_beta   90.00
_cell.angle_gamma   90.00
#
_symmetry.space_group_name_H-M   'P 1'
#
loop_
_entity.id
_entity.type
_entity.pdbx_description
1 polymer ?
#
loop_
_entity_poly.entity_id
_entity_poly.type
_entity_poly.pdbx_seq_one_letter_code
_entity_poly.pdbx_strand_id
1 'polypeptide(L)'
;MSDSTPPPPPGYQPPPPPGYQPPPPPGYQPPPPPGYQPPPPPGYQPPPYGAAPINPAGGYPVSFQFASPGKIDRWRPLVHWLLAIPHFIVLYILSIVASVLVFVAWFVGVFAGKVPEGLQGLVIASLRYSARVQTYMFFMREEYPPFAWDTGFADPGTDPRTRLDVVPAIENRSRLSIFFRLFLLIPHAIVFYVLLIAVYVVMFIGWFAVIILGRWPAGLESFMVGFIRWSTRFNAYGYLLTDDFPPFGFE
;
A
#
# COMPACT_ATOMS: atom_id res chain seq x y z
N MET A 1 -52.24 -19.07 55.69
CA MET A 1 -51.09 -18.16 55.50
C MET A 1 -51.12 -17.75 54.05
N SER A 2 -51.71 -16.59 53.77
CA SER A 2 -51.90 -16.08 52.42
C SER A 2 -50.68 -15.24 52.06
N ASP A 3 -49.89 -15.72 51.11
CA ASP A 3 -48.67 -15.06 50.63
C ASP A 3 -49.06 -13.79 49.86
N SER A 4 -49.00 -12.63 50.53
CA SER A 4 -49.34 -11.32 49.99
C SER A 4 -48.07 -10.60 49.57
N THR A 5 -47.45 -11.05 48.47
CA THR A 5 -46.37 -10.31 47.83
C THR A 5 -46.97 -9.17 46.98
N PRO A 6 -46.60 -7.90 47.22
CA PRO A 6 -47.11 -6.78 46.44
C PRO A 6 -46.67 -6.87 44.97
N PRO A 7 -47.50 -6.41 44.01
CA PRO A 7 -47.14 -6.45 42.60
C PRO A 7 -45.89 -5.57 42.32
N PRO A 8 -45.05 -5.96 41.34
CA PRO A 8 -43.86 -5.19 41.02
C PRO A 8 -44.22 -3.81 40.44
N PRO A 9 -43.35 -2.80 40.62
CA PRO A 9 -43.60 -1.44 40.13
C PRO A 9 -43.71 -1.39 38.60
N PRO A 10 -44.44 -0.41 38.03
CA PRO A 10 -44.57 -0.23 36.58
C PRO A 10 -43.18 -0.07 35.94
N GLY A 11 -42.88 -0.90 34.94
CA GLY A 11 -41.58 -0.92 34.25
C GLY A 11 -40.55 -1.89 34.84
N TYR A 12 -40.89 -2.65 35.89
CA TYR A 12 -40.03 -3.73 36.37
C TYR A 12 -39.93 -4.85 35.33
N GLN A 13 -38.78 -4.96 34.69
CA GLN A 13 -38.40 -6.13 33.92
C GLN A 13 -37.57 -7.06 34.82
N PRO A 14 -37.98 -8.33 35.02
CA PRO A 14 -37.16 -9.28 35.75
C PRO A 14 -35.80 -9.44 35.05
N PRO A 15 -34.72 -9.65 35.81
CA PRO A 15 -33.40 -9.84 35.23
C PRO A 15 -33.43 -11.04 34.28
N PRO A 16 -32.70 -10.96 33.15
CA PRO A 16 -32.66 -12.07 32.20
C PRO A 16 -32.03 -13.31 32.86
N PRO A 17 -32.44 -14.53 32.46
CA PRO A 17 -31.89 -15.75 33.02
C PRO A 17 -30.38 -15.85 32.78
N PRO A 18 -29.62 -16.54 33.65
CA PRO A 18 -28.18 -16.73 33.48
C PRO A 18 -27.87 -17.33 32.09
N GLY A 19 -27.02 -16.66 31.32
CA GLY A 19 -26.65 -17.08 29.96
C GLY A 19 -27.47 -16.49 28.82
N TYR A 20 -28.48 -15.65 29.12
CA TYR A 20 -29.21 -14.93 28.07
C TYR A 20 -28.34 -13.84 27.43
N GLN A 21 -28.02 -14.01 26.15
CA GLN A 21 -27.43 -12.96 25.32
C GLN A 21 -28.54 -12.36 24.43
N PRO A 22 -28.78 -11.03 24.49
CA PRO A 22 -29.74 -10.40 23.61
C PRO A 22 -29.31 -10.54 22.15
N PRO A 23 -30.27 -10.68 21.20
CA PRO A 23 -29.94 -10.74 19.79
C PRO A 23 -29.24 -9.44 19.35
N PRO A 24 -28.28 -9.53 18.42
CA PRO A 24 -27.57 -8.36 17.92
C PRO A 24 -28.53 -7.40 17.19
N PRO A 25 -28.25 -6.07 17.20
CA PRO A 25 -29.05 -5.10 16.46
C PRO A 25 -29.12 -5.43 14.95
N PRO A 26 -30.21 -5.07 14.25
CA PRO A 26 -30.29 -5.21 12.80
C PRO A 26 -29.11 -4.50 12.11
N GLY A 27 -28.37 -5.22 11.26
CA GLY A 27 -27.18 -4.71 10.57
C GLY A 27 -25.86 -4.85 11.34
N TYR A 28 -25.88 -5.38 12.56
CA TYR A 28 -24.65 -5.69 13.28
C TYR A 28 -23.98 -6.92 12.66
N GLN A 29 -22.84 -6.70 11.99
CA GLN A 29 -21.92 -7.76 11.62
C GLN A 29 -20.90 -7.92 12.76
N PRO A 30 -20.77 -9.10 13.36
CA PRO A 30 -19.74 -9.34 14.34
C PRO A 30 -18.35 -9.11 13.72
N PRO A 31 -17.38 -8.60 14.48
CA PRO A 31 -16.02 -8.45 13.98
C PRO A 31 -15.51 -9.84 13.54
N PRO A 32 -14.76 -9.90 12.43
CA PRO A 32 -14.17 -11.14 11.98
C PRO A 32 -13.30 -11.77 13.10
N PRO A 33 -13.33 -13.10 13.27
CA PRO A 33 -12.50 -13.76 14.27
C PRO A 33 -11.01 -13.49 14.02
N PRO A 34 -10.16 -13.48 15.06
CA PRO A 34 -8.72 -13.33 14.89
C PRO A 34 -8.17 -14.34 13.88
N GLY A 35 -7.52 -13.85 12.82
CA GLY A 35 -7.01 -14.68 11.72
C GLY A 35 -7.97 -14.88 10.55
N TYR A 36 -9.17 -14.29 10.58
CA TYR A 36 -10.07 -14.31 9.43
C TYR A 36 -9.51 -13.47 8.28
N GLN A 37 -9.22 -14.12 7.16
CA GLN A 37 -8.92 -13.47 5.90
C GLN A 37 -10.19 -13.52 5.03
N PRO A 38 -10.64 -12.38 4.47
CA PRO A 38 -11.76 -12.39 3.54
C PRO A 38 -11.43 -13.28 2.33
N PRO A 39 -12.44 -13.94 1.74
CA PRO A 39 -12.23 -14.71 0.54
C PRO A 39 -11.66 -13.81 -0.56
N PRO A 40 -10.69 -14.30 -1.34
CA PRO A 40 -10.10 -13.53 -2.41
C PRO A 40 -11.15 -13.11 -3.44
N PRO A 41 -11.02 -11.91 -4.07
CA PRO A 41 -11.93 -11.48 -5.12
C PRO A 41 -12.01 -12.52 -6.26
N PRO A 42 -13.15 -12.62 -6.98
CA PRO A 42 -13.26 -13.49 -8.13
C PRO A 42 -12.11 -13.26 -9.12
N GLY A 43 -11.34 -14.32 -9.41
CA GLY A 43 -10.15 -14.27 -10.28
C GLY A 43 -8.81 -14.03 -9.58
N TYR A 44 -8.79 -13.83 -8.26
CA TYR A 44 -7.55 -13.76 -7.49
C TYR A 44 -7.07 -15.17 -7.09
N GLN A 45 -5.88 -15.54 -7.53
CA GLN A 45 -5.17 -16.73 -7.06
C GLN A 45 -4.15 -16.31 -6.00
N PRO A 46 -4.34 -16.68 -4.71
CA PRO A 46 -3.31 -16.46 -3.72
C PRO A 46 -2.06 -17.26 -4.10
N PRO A 47 -0.84 -16.73 -3.85
CA PRO A 47 0.37 -17.54 -3.94
C PRO A 47 0.24 -18.75 -2.99
N PRO A 48 0.86 -19.90 -3.31
CA PRO A 48 0.76 -21.09 -2.47
C PRO A 48 1.14 -20.78 -1.02
N TYR A 49 0.29 -21.20 -0.07
CA TYR A 49 0.57 -21.08 1.37
C TYR A 49 1.93 -21.74 1.68
N GLY A 50 2.87 -20.96 2.23
CA GLY A 50 4.24 -21.41 2.48
C GLY A 50 5.23 -21.17 1.34
N ALA A 51 4.85 -20.42 0.30
CA ALA A 51 5.84 -19.81 -0.57
C ALA A 51 6.77 -18.95 0.30
N ALA A 52 8.06 -19.23 0.27
CA ALA A 52 9.10 -18.35 0.79
C ALA A 52 8.78 -16.89 0.36
N PRO A 53 9.14 -15.84 1.15
CA PRO A 53 9.02 -14.46 0.68
C PRO A 53 9.53 -14.46 -0.75
N ILE A 54 8.61 -14.25 -1.70
CA ILE A 54 8.88 -14.55 -3.10
C ILE A 54 10.09 -13.71 -3.38
N ASN A 55 11.22 -14.36 -3.66
CA ASN A 55 12.41 -13.63 -4.03
C ASN A 55 11.93 -12.70 -5.16
N PRO A 56 11.97 -11.37 -4.96
CA PRO A 56 11.49 -10.40 -5.94
C PRO A 56 11.95 -10.89 -7.30
N ALA A 57 11.07 -10.94 -8.30
CA ALA A 57 11.50 -11.22 -9.67
C ALA A 57 12.69 -10.30 -9.97
N GLY A 58 13.92 -10.84 -9.98
CA GLY A 58 15.18 -10.08 -10.06
C GLY A 58 16.06 -9.92 -8.81
N GLY A 59 15.75 -10.54 -7.66
CA GLY A 59 16.66 -10.61 -6.49
C GLY A 59 16.90 -9.29 -5.73
N TYR A 60 16.12 -8.25 -5.97
CA TYR A 60 16.25 -6.93 -5.33
C TYR A 60 15.37 -6.79 -4.07
N PRO A 61 15.86 -6.34 -2.90
CA PRO A 61 15.17 -6.44 -1.59
C PRO A 61 13.76 -5.82 -1.47
N VAL A 62 13.27 -5.11 -2.49
CA VAL A 62 11.91 -4.55 -2.57
C VAL A 62 11.18 -5.07 -3.79
N SER A 63 10.02 -5.68 -3.56
CA SER A 63 9.16 -6.24 -4.61
C SER A 63 7.76 -5.61 -4.57
N PHE A 64 7.20 -5.34 -5.75
CA PHE A 64 5.83 -4.84 -5.91
C PHE A 64 5.04 -5.75 -6.85
N GLN A 65 3.86 -6.18 -6.38
CA GLN A 65 2.94 -7.02 -7.13
C GLN A 65 1.58 -6.34 -7.24
N PHE A 66 0.96 -6.46 -8.41
CA PHE A 66 -0.34 -5.90 -8.70
C PHE A 66 -1.24 -6.94 -9.39
N ALA A 67 -2.43 -7.15 -8.83
CA ALA A 67 -3.44 -8.05 -9.39
C ALA A 67 -4.50 -7.27 -10.16
N SER A 68 -4.33 -7.18 -11.48
CA SER A 68 -5.19 -6.40 -12.36
C SER A 68 -6.64 -6.91 -12.43
N PRO A 69 -7.65 -6.02 -12.34
CA PRO A 69 -9.01 -6.36 -12.74
C PRO A 69 -9.09 -6.41 -14.27
N GLY A 70 -9.43 -7.58 -14.82
CA GLY A 70 -9.54 -7.77 -16.28
C GLY A 70 -10.59 -6.89 -16.98
N LYS A 71 -11.39 -6.13 -16.25
CA LYS A 71 -12.38 -5.19 -16.77
C LYS A 71 -12.56 -4.00 -15.82
N ILE A 72 -12.78 -2.81 -16.39
CA ILE A 72 -12.98 -1.55 -15.68
C ILE A 72 -14.21 -0.83 -16.21
N ASP A 73 -15.00 -0.23 -15.33
CA ASP A 73 -16.15 0.59 -15.69
C ASP A 73 -15.72 1.86 -16.44
N ARG A 74 -16.35 2.08 -17.60
CA ARG A 74 -15.99 3.14 -18.56
C ARG A 74 -16.13 4.56 -18.02
N TRP A 75 -17.05 4.79 -17.09
CA TRP A 75 -17.31 6.14 -16.54
C TRP A 75 -16.35 6.52 -15.42
N ARG A 76 -15.69 5.53 -14.79
CA ARG A 76 -14.88 5.74 -13.59
C ARG A 76 -13.70 6.68 -13.76
N PRO A 77 -12.95 6.70 -14.89
CA PRO A 77 -11.86 7.65 -15.10
C PRO A 77 -12.28 9.12 -15.00
N LEU A 78 -13.57 9.44 -15.23
CA LEU A 78 -14.10 10.80 -15.16
C LEU A 78 -14.24 11.31 -13.71
N VAL A 79 -14.34 10.41 -12.73
CA VAL A 79 -14.61 10.74 -11.32
C VAL A 79 -13.44 10.36 -10.41
N HIS A 80 -12.63 9.36 -10.78
CA HIS A 80 -11.52 8.86 -9.96
C HIS A 80 -10.52 9.95 -9.56
N TRP A 81 -10.18 10.86 -10.48
CA TRP A 81 -9.22 11.94 -10.20
C TRP A 81 -9.70 12.87 -9.08
N LEU A 82 -11.02 13.08 -8.96
CA LEU A 82 -11.63 13.90 -7.90
C LEU A 82 -11.53 13.18 -6.55
N LEU A 83 -11.84 11.89 -6.51
CA LEU A 83 -11.79 11.08 -5.30
C LEU A 83 -10.36 10.88 -4.78
N ALA A 84 -9.35 11.07 -5.61
CA ALA A 84 -7.95 11.00 -5.21
C ALA A 84 -7.43 12.27 -4.51
N ILE A 85 -8.19 13.38 -4.49
CA ILE A 85 -7.77 14.63 -3.84
C ILE A 85 -7.38 14.42 -2.36
N PRO A 86 -8.18 13.72 -1.53
CA PRO A 86 -7.78 13.35 -0.17
C PRO A 86 -6.45 12.59 -0.11
N HIS A 87 -6.22 11.67 -1.05
CA HIS A 87 -4.96 10.91 -1.11
C HIS A 87 -3.77 11.80 -1.46
N PHE A 88 -3.94 12.78 -2.36
CA PHE A 88 -2.88 13.74 -2.68
C PHE A 88 -2.49 14.60 -1.49
N ILE A 89 -3.44 15.03 -0.67
CA ILE A 89 -3.15 15.78 0.57
C ILE A 89 -2.31 14.92 1.51
N VAL A 90 -2.70 13.66 1.70
CA VAL A 90 -1.95 12.72 2.55
C VAL A 90 -0.55 12.45 1.99
N LEU A 91 -0.42 12.18 0.69
CA LEU A 91 0.88 11.98 0.04
C LEU A 91 1.77 13.22 0.16
N TYR A 92 1.20 14.41 0.04
CA TYR A 92 1.93 15.66 0.18
C TYR A 92 2.48 15.82 1.60
N ILE A 93 1.65 15.66 2.63
CA ILE A 93 2.09 15.70 4.04
C ILE A 93 3.16 14.63 4.28
N LEU A 94 2.94 13.41 3.81
CA LEU A 94 3.85 12.29 3.99
C LEU A 94 5.20 12.54 3.31
N SER A 95 5.20 13.18 2.14
CA SER A 95 6.43 13.55 1.43
C SER A 95 7.26 14.56 2.20
N ILE A 96 6.62 15.53 2.87
CA ILE A 96 7.31 16.49 3.74
C ILE A 96 7.93 15.75 4.93
N VAL A 97 7.14 14.92 5.62
CA VAL A 97 7.60 14.15 6.78
C VAL A 97 8.75 13.22 6.39
N ALA A 98 8.59 12.45 5.31
CA ALA A 98 9.61 11.54 4.79
C ALA A 98 10.89 12.31 4.41
N SER A 99 10.78 13.47 3.78
CA SER A 99 11.94 14.29 3.39
C SER A 99 12.75 14.75 4.60
N VAL A 100 12.07 15.24 5.64
CA VAL A 100 12.73 15.66 6.90
C VAL A 100 13.41 14.46 7.56
N LEU A 101 12.70 13.34 7.66
CA LEU A 101 13.22 12.13 8.29
C LEU A 101 14.41 11.55 7.53
N VAL A 102 14.34 11.48 6.21
CA VAL A 102 15.43 10.99 5.36
C VAL A 102 16.65 11.91 5.43
N PHE A 103 16.44 13.23 5.52
CA PHE A 103 17.53 14.17 5.75
C PHE A 103 18.23 13.90 7.09
N VAL A 104 17.46 13.70 8.17
CA VAL A 104 17.99 13.31 9.48
C VAL A 104 18.69 11.95 9.42
N ALA A 105 18.10 10.96 8.76
CA ALA A 105 18.66 9.61 8.59
C ALA A 105 19.92 9.60 7.73
N TRP A 106 20.02 10.49 6.74
CA TRP A 106 21.23 10.67 5.96
C TRP A 106 22.36 11.16 6.87
N PHE A 107 22.11 12.18 7.71
CA PHE A 107 23.10 12.69 8.65
C PHE A 107 23.49 11.62 9.68
N VAL A 108 22.52 11.01 10.36
CA VAL A 108 22.75 9.94 11.33
C VAL A 108 23.46 8.76 10.67
N GLY A 109 23.07 8.38 9.45
CA GLY A 109 23.68 7.29 8.70
C GLY A 109 25.15 7.56 8.36
N VAL A 110 25.48 8.77 7.92
CA VAL A 110 26.86 9.18 7.65
C VAL A 110 27.72 9.13 8.92
N PHE A 111 27.18 9.39 10.11
CA PHE A 111 27.95 9.37 11.36
C PHE A 111 27.94 8.04 12.12
N ALA A 112 26.76 7.45 12.31
CA ALA A 112 26.51 6.25 13.11
C ALA A 112 26.43 4.95 12.28
N GLY A 113 26.29 5.03 10.96
CA GLY A 113 26.14 3.86 10.08
C GLY A 113 24.83 3.09 10.28
N LYS A 114 23.91 3.59 11.10
CA LYS A 114 22.63 2.95 11.44
C LYS A 114 21.47 3.88 11.16
N VAL A 115 20.41 3.37 10.52
CA VAL A 115 19.15 4.09 10.32
C VAL A 115 18.14 3.59 11.37
N PRO A 116 17.42 4.48 12.09
CA PRO A 116 16.44 4.07 13.09
C PRO A 116 15.33 3.19 12.50
N GLU A 117 14.97 2.10 13.18
CA GLU A 117 13.92 1.18 12.73
C GLU A 117 12.56 1.86 12.54
N GLY A 118 12.19 2.78 13.45
CA GLY A 118 10.92 3.52 13.35
C GLY A 118 10.80 4.36 12.07
N LEU A 119 11.93 4.85 11.55
CA LEU A 119 11.98 5.58 10.28
C LEU A 119 11.77 4.64 9.09
N GLN A 120 12.39 3.45 9.13
CA GLN A 120 12.20 2.44 8.10
C GLN A 120 10.75 1.97 8.03
N GLY A 121 10.12 1.74 9.18
CA GLY A 121 8.70 1.39 9.24
C GLY A 121 7.80 2.45 8.61
N LEU A 122 8.06 3.74 8.87
CA LEU A 122 7.31 4.82 8.23
C LEU A 122 7.54 4.90 6.72
N VAL A 123 8.78 4.73 6.26
CA VAL A 123 9.10 4.69 4.82
C VAL A 123 8.38 3.53 4.14
N ILE A 124 8.36 2.33 4.75
CA ILE A 124 7.63 1.16 4.23
C ILE A 124 6.14 1.47 4.14
N ALA A 125 5.54 2.04 5.20
CA ALA A 125 4.14 2.44 5.19
C ALA A 125 3.85 3.45 4.07
N SER A 126 4.78 4.39 3.85
CA SER A 126 4.68 5.40 2.80
C SER A 126 4.76 4.81 1.40
N LEU A 127 5.67 3.87 1.16
CA LEU A 127 5.79 3.16 -0.11
C LEU A 127 4.53 2.34 -0.40
N ARG A 128 4.00 1.61 0.59
CA ARG A 128 2.73 0.87 0.46
C ARG A 128 1.58 1.79 0.12
N TYR A 129 1.45 2.90 0.84
CA TYR A 129 0.41 3.87 0.58
C TYR A 129 0.54 4.51 -0.81
N SER A 130 1.75 4.91 -1.21
CA SER A 130 2.02 5.44 -2.55
C SER A 130 1.65 4.44 -3.66
N ALA A 131 2.03 3.17 -3.53
CA ALA A 131 1.68 2.15 -4.52
C ALA A 131 0.15 1.93 -4.64
N ARG A 132 -0.57 1.94 -3.51
CA ARG A 132 -2.04 1.90 -3.47
C ARG A 132 -2.68 3.07 -4.20
N VAL A 133 -2.16 4.28 -3.97
CA VAL A 133 -2.67 5.50 -4.63
C VAL A 133 -2.31 5.54 -6.11
N GLN A 134 -1.10 5.16 -6.50
CA GLN A 134 -0.67 5.14 -7.90
C GLN A 134 -1.53 4.19 -8.74
N THR A 135 -1.78 2.97 -8.26
CA THR A 135 -2.65 2.03 -8.98
C THR A 135 -4.08 2.55 -9.15
N TYR A 136 -4.60 3.30 -8.18
CA TYR A 136 -5.89 3.98 -8.28
C TYR A 136 -5.88 5.15 -9.26
N MET A 137 -4.87 6.02 -9.16
CA MET A 137 -4.70 7.19 -10.03
C MET A 137 -4.44 6.81 -11.47
N PHE A 138 -3.79 5.67 -11.70
CA PHE A 138 -3.60 5.12 -13.03
C PHE A 138 -4.82 4.37 -13.55
N PHE A 139 -5.98 4.49 -12.89
CA PHE A 139 -7.22 3.83 -13.30
C PHE A 139 -7.06 2.32 -13.48
N MET A 140 -6.13 1.68 -12.75
CA MET A 140 -5.86 0.25 -12.88
C MET A 140 -6.73 -0.57 -11.93
N ARG A 141 -7.40 0.09 -10.98
CA ARG A 141 -8.31 -0.50 -10.00
C ARG A 141 -9.52 0.37 -9.85
N GLU A 142 -10.58 -0.20 -9.31
CA GLU A 142 -11.86 0.48 -9.08
C GLU A 142 -12.13 0.76 -7.61
N GLU A 143 -11.53 -0.06 -6.76
CA GLU A 143 -11.71 -0.04 -5.32
C GLU A 143 -10.96 1.16 -4.73
N TYR A 144 -11.66 1.99 -3.97
CA TYR A 144 -11.10 3.16 -3.32
C TYR A 144 -10.00 2.75 -2.32
N PRO A 145 -8.78 3.32 -2.40
CA PRO A 145 -7.67 2.83 -1.59
C PRO A 145 -7.90 3.12 -0.10
N PRO A 146 -7.72 2.14 0.79
CA PRO A 146 -7.87 2.36 2.22
C PRO A 146 -6.77 3.30 2.75
N PHE A 147 -7.14 4.18 3.67
CA PHE A 147 -6.19 4.98 4.47
C PHE A 147 -5.58 4.12 5.57
N ALA A 148 -4.69 3.21 5.18
CA ALA A 148 -4.05 2.26 6.07
C ALA A 148 -2.56 2.58 6.27
N TRP A 149 -2.14 2.55 7.54
CA TRP A 149 -0.80 2.91 7.99
C TRP A 149 -0.12 1.73 8.64
N ASP A 150 0.55 0.93 7.82
CA ASP A 150 1.17 -0.31 8.26
C ASP A 150 2.69 -0.17 8.23
N THR A 151 3.29 0.05 9.41
CA THR A 151 4.74 0.26 9.56
C THR A 151 5.53 -1.03 9.74
N GLY A 152 4.85 -2.18 9.77
CA GLY A 152 5.49 -3.49 9.88
C GLY A 152 6.21 -3.90 8.59
N PHE A 153 7.32 -4.65 8.73
CA PHE A 153 8.10 -5.14 7.60
C PHE A 153 7.33 -6.15 6.75
N ALA A 154 6.60 -7.08 7.37
CA ALA A 154 5.70 -7.99 6.66
C ALA A 154 4.50 -7.24 6.10
N ASP A 155 4.03 -7.61 4.91
CA ASP A 155 2.82 -7.06 4.32
C ASP A 155 1.58 -7.60 5.07
N PRO A 156 0.78 -6.76 5.74
CA PRO A 156 -0.43 -7.20 6.43
C PRO A 156 -1.54 -7.65 5.48
N GLY A 157 -1.40 -7.41 4.16
CA GLY A 157 -2.43 -7.77 3.18
C GLY A 157 -3.67 -6.88 3.26
N THR A 158 -3.54 -5.67 3.81
CA THR A 158 -4.63 -4.70 3.95
C THR A 158 -5.27 -4.35 2.60
N ASP A 159 -4.51 -4.43 1.52
CA ASP A 159 -5.02 -4.31 0.16
C ASP A 159 -4.69 -5.58 -0.64
N PRO A 160 -5.69 -6.39 -1.03
CA PRO A 160 -5.43 -7.63 -1.77
C PRO A 160 -4.88 -7.38 -3.18
N ARG A 161 -5.07 -6.17 -3.74
CA ARG A 161 -4.65 -5.81 -5.11
C ARG A 161 -3.18 -5.43 -5.21
N THR A 162 -2.62 -4.83 -4.15
CA THR A 162 -1.23 -4.38 -4.12
C THR A 162 -0.50 -5.10 -3.00
N ARG A 163 0.59 -5.79 -3.33
CA ARG A 163 1.50 -6.33 -2.33
C ARG A 163 2.87 -5.70 -2.45
N LEU A 164 3.41 -5.30 -1.31
CA LEU A 164 4.75 -4.74 -1.20
C LEU A 164 5.51 -5.45 -0.09
N ASP A 165 6.40 -6.34 -0.53
CA ASP A 165 7.33 -7.05 0.33
C ASP A 165 8.68 -6.32 0.35
N VAL A 166 9.16 -6.05 1.56
CA VAL A 166 10.45 -5.40 1.81
C VAL A 166 11.24 -6.30 2.74
N VAL A 167 12.40 -6.75 2.26
CA VAL A 167 13.42 -7.38 3.11
C VAL A 167 14.45 -6.30 3.44
N PRO A 168 14.46 -5.75 4.66
CA PRO A 168 15.40 -4.70 4.99
C PRO A 168 16.81 -5.30 5.08
N ALA A 169 17.73 -4.80 4.26
CA ALA A 169 19.15 -5.11 4.39
C ALA A 169 19.76 -4.18 5.46
N ILE A 170 19.81 -4.66 6.71
CA ILE A 170 20.22 -3.86 7.88
C ILE A 170 21.68 -4.14 8.30
N GLU A 171 22.32 -5.16 7.73
CA GLU A 171 23.66 -5.58 8.17
C GLU A 171 24.78 -4.93 7.34
N ASN A 172 25.70 -4.23 8.01
CA ASN A 172 26.93 -3.62 7.47
C ASN A 172 26.77 -2.55 6.37
N ARG A 173 25.98 -1.50 6.65
CA ARG A 173 25.84 -0.35 5.76
C ARG A 173 27.13 0.49 5.63
N SER A 174 27.58 0.69 4.39
CA SER A 174 28.72 1.57 4.08
C SER A 174 28.34 3.05 4.21
N ARG A 175 29.03 3.78 5.09
CA ARG A 175 28.85 5.24 5.30
C ARG A 175 29.10 6.04 4.03
N LEU A 176 30.00 5.55 3.17
CA LEU A 176 30.36 6.18 1.89
C LEU A 176 29.21 6.08 0.88
N SER A 177 28.51 4.95 0.85
CA SER A 177 27.32 4.75 0.01
C SER A 177 26.19 5.71 0.42
N ILE A 178 25.99 5.93 1.72
CA ILE A 178 25.02 6.91 2.23
C ILE A 178 25.40 8.32 1.78
N PHE A 179 26.67 8.71 1.95
CA PHE A 179 27.14 10.05 1.60
C PHE A 179 26.97 10.34 0.11
N PHE A 180 27.45 9.47 -0.78
CA PHE A 180 27.32 9.65 -2.24
C PHE A 180 25.94 9.33 -2.80
N ARG A 181 24.98 8.89 -1.96
CA ARG A 181 23.64 8.51 -2.41
C ARG A 181 22.95 9.63 -3.18
N LEU A 182 23.10 10.88 -2.76
CA LEU A 182 22.50 12.03 -3.44
C LEU A 182 23.02 12.18 -4.87
N PHE A 183 24.31 11.93 -5.11
CA PHE A 183 24.90 11.94 -6.45
C PHE A 183 24.45 10.73 -7.28
N LEU A 184 24.39 9.55 -6.67
CA LEU A 184 23.92 8.32 -7.31
C LEU A 184 22.43 8.38 -7.70
N LEU A 185 21.64 9.23 -7.03
CA LEU A 185 20.25 9.47 -7.38
C LEU A 185 20.10 10.38 -8.61
N ILE A 186 21.11 11.17 -9.00
CA ILE A 186 20.99 12.11 -10.13
C ILE A 186 20.68 11.39 -11.45
N PRO A 187 21.40 10.33 -11.86
CA PRO A 187 21.05 9.56 -13.05
C PRO A 187 19.62 9.01 -13.01
N HIS A 188 19.21 8.46 -11.86
CA HIS A 188 17.85 7.95 -11.68
C HIS A 188 16.79 9.06 -11.70
N ALA A 189 17.09 10.25 -11.19
CA ALA A 189 16.17 11.39 -11.24
C ALA A 189 15.94 11.82 -12.69
N ILE A 190 16.99 11.85 -13.53
CA ILE A 190 16.86 12.13 -14.97
C ILE A 190 15.94 11.09 -15.63
N VAL A 191 16.19 9.80 -15.37
CA VAL A 191 15.33 8.72 -15.88
C VAL A 191 13.90 8.86 -15.37
N PHE A 192 13.70 9.19 -14.09
CA PHE A 192 12.39 9.44 -13.49
C PHE A 192 11.63 10.52 -14.26
N TYR A 193 12.26 11.67 -14.54
CA TYR A 193 11.63 12.75 -15.29
C TYR A 193 11.28 12.36 -16.73
N VAL A 194 12.15 11.61 -17.42
CA VAL A 194 11.84 11.10 -18.77
C VAL A 194 10.67 10.11 -18.72
N LEU A 195 10.67 9.21 -17.74
CA LEU A 195 9.59 8.24 -17.55
C LEU A 195 8.27 8.91 -17.17
N LEU A 196 8.30 10.03 -16.44
CA LEU A 196 7.09 10.79 -16.16
C LEU A 196 6.42 11.27 -17.45
N ILE A 197 7.19 11.74 -18.44
CA ILE A 197 6.62 12.15 -19.74
C ILE A 197 5.92 10.95 -20.40
N ALA A 198 6.56 9.78 -20.40
CA ALA A 198 5.97 8.56 -20.93
C ALA A 198 4.70 8.14 -20.15
N VAL A 199 4.72 8.21 -18.81
CA VAL A 199 3.57 7.96 -17.95
C VAL A 199 2.42 8.90 -18.28
N TYR A 200 2.66 10.21 -18.47
CA TYR A 200 1.61 11.15 -18.85
C TYR A 200 1.00 10.81 -20.21
N VAL A 201 1.82 10.45 -21.20
CA VAL A 201 1.33 10.02 -22.52
C VAL A 201 0.51 8.74 -22.41
N VAL A 202 1.00 7.74 -21.68
CA VAL A 202 0.29 6.46 -21.50
C VAL A 202 -0.99 6.65 -20.68
N MET A 203 -1.00 7.54 -19.68
CA MET A 203 -2.19 7.91 -18.93
C MET A 203 -3.25 8.56 -19.83
N PHE A 204 -2.83 9.49 -20.68
CA PHE A 204 -3.72 10.15 -21.62
C PHE A 204 -4.34 9.14 -22.59
N ILE A 205 -3.53 8.26 -23.19
CA ILE A 205 -4.01 7.19 -24.08
C ILE A 205 -4.89 6.19 -23.31
N GLY A 206 -4.46 5.80 -22.11
CA GLY A 206 -5.15 4.88 -21.22
C GLY A 206 -6.53 5.38 -20.79
N TRP A 207 -6.67 6.68 -20.54
CA TRP A 207 -7.96 7.31 -20.24
C TRP A 207 -8.98 7.09 -21.37
N PHE A 208 -8.59 7.32 -22.64
CA PHE A 208 -9.45 7.01 -23.78
C PHE A 208 -9.70 5.50 -23.92
N ALA A 209 -8.65 4.69 -23.73
CA ALA A 209 -8.77 3.24 -23.86
C ALA A 209 -9.76 2.65 -22.84
N VAL A 210 -9.72 3.09 -21.59
CA VAL A 210 -10.65 2.64 -20.54
C VAL A 210 -12.08 3.12 -20.83
N ILE A 211 -12.28 4.36 -21.29
CA ILE A 211 -13.62 4.87 -21.61
C ILE A 211 -14.25 4.11 -22.79
N ILE A 212 -13.46 3.83 -23.84
CA ILE A 212 -13.96 3.21 -25.07
C ILE A 212 -14.02 1.68 -24.93
N LEU A 213 -12.93 1.04 -24.49
CA LEU A 213 -12.79 -0.41 -24.42
C LEU A 213 -13.30 -0.99 -23.09
N GLY A 214 -13.34 -0.20 -22.02
CA GLY A 214 -13.64 -0.71 -20.66
C GLY A 214 -12.51 -1.56 -20.06
N ARG A 215 -11.28 -1.41 -20.55
CA ARG A 215 -10.10 -2.13 -20.05
C ARG A 215 -8.80 -1.43 -20.45
N TRP A 216 -7.75 -1.68 -19.68
CA TRP A 216 -6.40 -1.27 -20.03
C TRP A 216 -5.83 -2.14 -21.16
N PRO A 217 -5.17 -1.54 -22.17
CA PRO A 217 -4.38 -2.31 -23.14
C PRO A 217 -3.18 -2.96 -22.45
N ALA A 218 -2.98 -4.26 -22.66
CA ALA A 218 -1.99 -5.06 -21.91
C ALA A 218 -0.56 -4.47 -21.93
N GLY A 219 -0.12 -3.91 -23.07
CA GLY A 219 1.21 -3.28 -23.16
C GLY A 219 1.34 -1.99 -22.34
N LEU A 220 0.30 -1.15 -22.35
CA LEU A 220 0.28 0.09 -21.56
C LEU A 220 0.19 -0.19 -20.06
N GLU A 221 -0.59 -1.21 -19.71
CA GLU A 221 -0.71 -1.67 -18.34
C GLU A 221 0.61 -2.23 -17.81
N SER A 222 1.28 -3.07 -18.60
CA SER A 222 2.58 -3.65 -18.26
C SER A 222 3.62 -2.55 -18.04
N PHE A 223 3.59 -1.49 -18.87
CA PHE A 223 4.43 -0.31 -18.66
C PHE A 223 4.13 0.38 -17.33
N MET A 224 2.86 0.61 -16.98
CA MET A 224 2.47 1.24 -15.71
C MET A 224 2.89 0.41 -14.50
N VAL A 225 2.67 -0.92 -14.53
CA VAL A 225 3.13 -1.82 -13.46
C VAL A 225 4.66 -1.77 -13.35
N GLY A 226 5.37 -1.82 -14.47
CA GLY A 226 6.83 -1.71 -14.51
C GLY A 226 7.35 -0.40 -13.95
N PHE A 227 6.68 0.72 -14.26
CA PHE A 227 6.98 2.03 -13.68
C PHE A 227 6.75 2.04 -12.16
N ILE A 228 5.65 1.46 -11.66
CA ILE A 228 5.41 1.39 -10.20
C ILE A 228 6.49 0.53 -9.53
N ARG A 229 6.88 -0.61 -10.12
CA ARG A 229 7.98 -1.45 -9.60
C ARG A 229 9.28 -0.65 -9.54
N TRP A 230 9.68 -0.04 -10.65
CA TRP A 230 10.91 0.72 -10.74
C TRP A 230 10.92 1.93 -9.80
N SER A 231 9.84 2.72 -9.77
CA SER A 231 9.73 3.89 -8.88
C SER A 231 9.75 3.49 -7.41
N THR A 232 9.16 2.34 -7.05
CA THR A 232 9.22 1.80 -5.68
C THR A 232 10.65 1.46 -5.29
N ARG A 233 11.43 0.80 -6.17
CA ARG A 233 12.86 0.52 -5.92
C ARG A 233 13.67 1.79 -5.79
N PHE A 234 13.45 2.75 -6.69
CA PHE A 234 14.09 4.06 -6.64
C PHE A 234 13.81 4.80 -5.33
N ASN A 235 12.54 4.86 -4.90
CA ASN A 235 12.17 5.51 -3.64
C ASN A 235 12.73 4.73 -2.43
N ALA A 236 12.73 3.41 -2.43
CA ALA A 236 13.33 2.61 -1.37
C ALA A 236 14.84 2.87 -1.21
N TYR A 237 15.57 2.97 -2.33
CA TYR A 237 16.97 3.36 -2.31
C TYR A 237 17.14 4.79 -1.80
N GLY A 238 16.39 5.75 -2.34
CA GLY A 238 16.46 7.16 -1.93
C GLY A 238 16.13 7.40 -0.46
N TYR A 239 15.18 6.63 0.08
CA TYR A 239 14.75 6.68 1.48
C TYR A 239 15.56 5.78 2.42
N LEU A 240 16.74 5.32 2.00
CA LEU A 240 17.68 4.58 2.85
C LEU A 240 17.14 3.24 3.37
N LEU A 241 16.21 2.61 2.64
CA LEU A 241 15.65 1.32 3.01
C LEU A 241 16.52 0.14 2.54
N THR A 242 17.29 0.36 1.46
CA THR A 242 18.22 -0.61 0.88
C THR A 242 19.54 0.07 0.50
N ASP A 243 20.62 -0.70 0.49
CA ASP A 243 21.94 -0.27 0.02
C ASP A 243 22.25 -0.71 -1.41
N ASP A 244 21.44 -1.60 -1.96
CA ASP A 244 21.59 -2.07 -3.33
C ASP A 244 21.12 -1.00 -4.31
N PHE A 245 22.01 -0.65 -5.24
CA PHE A 245 21.70 0.30 -6.29
C PHE A 245 20.56 -0.26 -7.18
N PRO A 246 19.46 0.50 -7.36
CA PRO A 246 18.29 -0.02 -8.04
C PRO A 246 18.55 -0.22 -9.54
N PRO A 247 18.27 -1.41 -10.10
CA PRO A 247 18.39 -1.63 -11.53
C PRO A 247 17.41 -0.74 -12.30
N PHE A 248 17.77 -0.36 -13.53
CA PHE A 248 16.90 0.41 -14.42
C PHE A 248 15.80 -0.43 -15.09
N GLY A 249 15.81 -1.75 -14.88
CA GLY A 249 14.83 -2.68 -15.43
C GLY A 249 13.44 -2.56 -14.78
N PHE A 250 12.42 -2.90 -15.57
CA PHE A 250 11.00 -2.78 -15.21
C PHE A 250 10.40 -4.09 -14.69
N GLU A 251 11.17 -5.18 -14.76
CA GLU A 251 10.80 -6.52 -14.32
C GLU A 251 10.77 -6.64 -12.81
#